data_AF-A0A9D4GE96-F1
#
_entry.id   AF-A0A9D4GE96-F1
#
_cell.length_a   1.000
_cell.length_b   1.000
_cell.length_c   1.000
_cell.angle_alpha   90.00
_cell.angle_beta   90.00
_cell.angle_gamma   90.00
#
_symmetry.space_group_name_H-M   'P 1'
#
loop_
_entity.id
_entity.type
_entity.pdbx_description
1 polymer ?
#
loop_
_entity_poly.entity_id
_entity_poly.type
_entity_poly.pdbx_seq_one_letter_code
_entity_poly.pdbx_strand_id
1 'polypeptide(L)'
;MIRRVDAQTGMFRVDAQTGMFRVDAQTGMFRVDAQTGMFRVDAQTGMFRVDAQTSMFRVDAQTGMFRVDAQTGMFRVDAQTGMFRVDAQTGMFKVDAQTGMFRVDAQTGMFILNK
;
A
#
# COMPACT_ATOMS: atom_id res chain seq x y z
N MET A 1 14.47 6.56 -11.65
CA MET A 1 13.52 6.51 -12.79
C MET A 1 12.09 6.49 -12.26
N ILE A 2 11.13 7.17 -12.90
CA ILE A 2 9.70 7.11 -12.54
C ILE A 2 8.98 6.25 -13.58
N ARG A 3 8.26 5.22 -13.14
CA ARG A 3 7.41 4.40 -14.02
C ARG A 3 5.93 4.73 -13.78
N ARG A 4 5.16 4.91 -14.85
CA ARG A 4 3.72 5.17 -14.81
C ARG A 4 2.97 4.09 -15.58
N VAL A 5 1.80 3.68 -15.09
CA VAL A 5 0.90 2.76 -15.79
C VAL A 5 -0.55 3.18 -15.60
N ASP A 6 -1.37 3.00 -16.63
CA ASP A 6 -2.83 3.18 -16.66
C ASP A 6 -3.44 1.92 -17.30
N ALA A 7 -4.44 1.31 -16.66
CA ALA A 7 -5.12 0.12 -17.17
C ALA A 7 -6.54 -0.05 -16.60
N GLN A 8 -7.52 -0.49 -17.40
CA GLN A 8 -8.84 -0.86 -16.85
C GLN A 8 -8.73 -2.00 -15.82
N THR A 9 -8.02 -3.06 -16.19
CA THR A 9 -7.68 -4.16 -15.29
C THR A 9 -6.19 -4.39 -15.33
N GLY A 10 -5.54 -4.50 -14.18
CA GLY A 10 -4.10 -4.64 -14.11
C GLY A 10 -3.63 -5.62 -13.06
N MET A 11 -2.68 -6.47 -13.44
CA MET A 11 -1.83 -7.19 -12.50
C MET A 11 -0.44 -6.62 -12.57
N PHE A 12 0.00 -5.98 -11.50
CA PHE A 12 1.30 -5.36 -11.42
C PHE A 12 2.15 -6.07 -10.40
N ARG A 13 3.31 -6.53 -10.86
CA ARG A 13 4.39 -6.99 -10.00
C ARG A 13 5.56 -6.03 -10.18
N VAL A 14 6.02 -5.47 -9.07
CA VAL A 14 7.25 -4.68 -9.03
C VAL A 14 8.22 -5.44 -8.16
N ASP A 15 9.36 -5.77 -8.75
CA ASP A 15 10.57 -6.20 -8.07
C ASP A 15 11.63 -5.15 -8.40
N ALA A 16 12.12 -4.46 -7.38
CA ALA A 16 13.12 -3.41 -7.57
C ALA A 16 13.98 -3.21 -6.32
N GLN A 17 15.29 -3.09 -6.50
CA GLN A 17 16.15 -2.58 -5.43
C GLN A 17 15.79 -1.14 -5.05
N THR A 18 15.63 -0.27 -6.05
CA THR A 18 15.22 1.14 -5.85
C THR A 18 14.25 1.60 -6.94
N GLY A 19 13.24 2.42 -6.61
CA GLY A 19 12.39 2.99 -7.65
C GLY A 19 11.22 3.87 -7.20
N MET A 20 10.63 4.57 -8.18
CA MET A 20 9.41 5.35 -8.03
C MET A 20 8.35 4.89 -9.02
N PHE A 21 7.15 4.56 -8.54
CA PHE A 21 6.08 3.96 -9.33
C PHE A 21 4.75 4.68 -9.11
N ARG A 22 3.99 4.90 -10.19
CA ARG A 22 2.61 5.40 -10.16
C ARG A 22 1.72 4.49 -11.00
N VAL A 23 0.58 4.08 -10.46
CA VAL A 23 -0.40 3.29 -11.20
C VAL A 23 -1.81 3.82 -10.99
N ASP A 24 -2.58 3.83 -12.06
CA ASP A 24 -4.01 4.08 -12.09
C ASP A 24 -4.71 2.84 -12.69
N ALA A 25 -5.71 2.29 -12.01
CA ALA A 25 -6.50 1.18 -12.57
C ALA A 25 -7.92 1.09 -12.03
N GLN A 26 -8.92 0.68 -12.84
CA GLN A 26 -10.25 0.41 -12.28
C GLN A 26 -10.22 -0.80 -11.33
N THR A 27 -9.63 -1.91 -11.77
CA THR A 27 -9.38 -3.08 -10.93
C THR A 27 -7.90 -3.45 -10.97
N GLY A 28 -7.28 -3.55 -9.81
CA GLY A 28 -5.85 -3.80 -9.74
C GLY A 28 -5.42 -4.81 -8.69
N MET A 29 -4.52 -5.72 -9.07
CA MET A 29 -3.76 -6.54 -8.14
C MET A 29 -2.30 -6.13 -8.18
N PHE A 30 -1.79 -5.71 -7.03
CA PHE A 30 -0.46 -5.15 -6.89
C PHE A 30 0.35 -5.98 -5.92
N ARG A 31 1.51 -6.45 -6.38
CA ARG A 31 2.55 -7.03 -5.52
C ARG A 31 3.82 -6.22 -5.69
N VAL A 32 4.35 -5.76 -4.58
CA VAL A 32 5.59 -4.99 -4.52
C VAL A 32 6.56 -5.74 -3.62
N ASP A 33 7.73 -6.03 -4.16
CA ASP A 33 8.91 -6.46 -3.43
C ASP A 33 10.01 -5.43 -3.71
N ALA A 34 10.50 -4.76 -2.68
CA ALA A 34 11.55 -3.75 -2.84
C ALA A 34 12.44 -3.56 -1.62
N GLN A 35 13.74 -3.35 -1.83
CA GLN A 35 14.62 -2.86 -0.76
C GLN A 35 14.27 -1.40 -0.41
N THR A 36 14.10 -0.55 -1.42
CA THR A 36 13.68 0.85 -1.21
C THR A 36 12.72 1.30 -2.31
N GLY A 37 11.57 1.86 -1.97
CA GLY A 37 10.67 2.36 -3.03
C GLY A 37 9.61 3.35 -2.60
N MET A 38 9.19 4.18 -3.56
CA MET A 38 8.05 5.08 -3.43
C MET A 38 6.96 4.72 -4.42
N PHE A 39 5.76 4.48 -3.93
CA PHE A 39 4.65 4.00 -4.74
C PHE A 39 3.41 4.85 -4.50
N ARG A 40 2.70 5.16 -5.58
CA ARG A 40 1.36 5.75 -5.55
C ARG A 40 0.43 4.91 -6.40
N VAL A 41 -0.70 4.51 -5.85
CA VAL A 41 -1.72 3.78 -6.60
C VAL A 41 -3.08 4.42 -6.38
N ASP A 42 -3.82 4.56 -7.48
CA ASP A 42 -5.25 4.87 -7.49
C ASP A 42 -5.98 3.67 -8.09
N ALA A 43 -7.00 3.14 -7.40
CA ALA A 43 -7.84 2.10 -7.98
C ALA A 43 -9.27 2.07 -7.46
N GLN A 44 -10.28 1.77 -8.30
CA GLN A 44 -11.64 1.57 -7.77
C GLN A 44 -11.70 0.32 -6.88
N THR A 45 -11.16 -0.80 -7.36
CA THR A 45 -11.01 -2.03 -6.57
C THR A 45 -9.56 -2.50 -6.59
N GLY A 46 -8.96 -2.66 -5.40
CA GLY A 46 -7.55 -2.97 -5.30
C GLY A 46 -7.20 -4.07 -4.30
N MET A 47 -6.33 -4.99 -4.70
CA MET A 47 -5.64 -5.89 -3.79
C MET A 47 -4.14 -5.59 -3.78
N PHE A 48 -3.61 -5.26 -2.61
CA PHE A 48 -2.24 -4.80 -2.45
C PHE A 48 -1.47 -5.68 -1.48
N ARG A 49 -0.31 -6.14 -1.92
CA ARG A 49 0.70 -6.79 -1.09
C ARG A 49 2.02 -6.06 -1.25
N VAL A 50 2.59 -5.62 -0.15
CA VAL A 50 3.89 -4.93 -0.11
C VAL A 50 4.79 -5.68 0.86
N ASP A 51 5.97 -6.03 0.38
CA ASP A 51 7.11 -6.51 1.16
C ASP A 51 8.28 -5.55 0.88
N ALA A 52 8.82 -4.92 1.91
CA ALA A 52 9.94 -4.00 1.74
C ALA A 52 10.82 -3.79 2.96
N GLN A 53 12.12 -3.58 2.75
CA GLN A 53 12.99 -3.09 3.83
C GLN A 53 12.67 -1.63 4.18
N THR A 54 12.60 -0.76 3.18
CA THR A 54 12.22 0.66 3.35
C THR A 54 11.20 1.06 2.30
N SER A 55 10.03 1.57 2.67
CA SER A 55 9.08 2.04 1.66
C SER A 55 8.22 3.23 2.07
N MET A 56 7.81 3.98 1.05
CA MET A 56 6.73 4.95 1.14
C MET A 56 5.61 4.55 0.20
N PHE A 57 4.45 4.25 0.77
CA PHE A 57 3.31 3.75 0.02
C PHE A 57 2.10 4.68 0.21
N ARG A 58 1.48 5.10 -0.90
CA ARG A 58 0.20 5.79 -0.87
C ARG A 58 -0.80 5.09 -1.77
N VAL A 59 -1.96 4.77 -1.22
CA VAL A 59 -3.07 4.22 -2.00
C VAL A 59 -4.35 4.97 -1.72
N ASP A 60 -5.10 5.20 -2.79
CA ASP A 60 -6.50 5.57 -2.79
C ASP A 60 -7.29 4.44 -3.46
N ALA A 61 -8.34 3.93 -2.79
CA ALA A 61 -9.23 2.97 -3.42
C ALA A 61 -10.68 3.01 -2.93
N GLN A 62 -11.68 2.76 -3.78
CA GLN A 62 -13.06 2.62 -3.26
C GLN A 62 -13.19 1.35 -2.41
N THR A 63 -12.71 0.22 -2.92
CA THR A 63 -12.66 -1.05 -2.17
C THR A 63 -11.25 -1.60 -2.18
N GLY A 64 -10.69 -1.92 -1.00
CA GLY A 64 -9.31 -2.33 -0.91
C GLY A 64 -8.99 -3.44 0.10
N MET A 65 -8.15 -4.39 -0.30
CA MET A 65 -7.51 -5.35 0.60
C MET A 65 -6.00 -5.12 0.63
N PHE A 66 -5.47 -4.83 1.81
CA PHE A 66 -4.09 -4.40 1.99
C PHE A 66 -3.35 -5.33 2.95
N ARG A 67 -2.18 -5.80 2.52
CA ARG A 67 -1.19 -6.48 3.36
C ARG A 67 0.16 -5.81 3.18
N VAL A 68 0.75 -5.40 4.29
CA VAL A 68 2.05 -4.75 4.33
C VAL A 68 2.94 -5.49 5.32
N ASP A 69 4.14 -5.85 4.87
CA ASP A 69 5.25 -6.29 5.68
C ASP A 69 6.43 -5.34 5.40
N ALA A 70 6.97 -4.70 6.43
CA ALA A 70 8.12 -3.83 6.26
C ALA A 70 9.03 -3.69 7.49
N GLN A 71 10.34 -3.59 7.29
CA GLN A 71 11.23 -3.19 8.39
C GLN A 71 11.02 -1.73 8.76
N THR A 72 11.01 -0.82 7.78
CA THR A 72 10.75 0.61 7.97
C THR A 72 9.81 1.13 6.90
N GLY A 73 8.82 1.95 7.26
CA GLY A 73 8.08 2.65 6.22
C GLY A 73 7.02 3.65 6.65
N MET A 74 6.54 4.39 5.64
CA MET A 74 5.42 5.32 5.76
C MET A 74 4.31 4.89 4.81
N PHE A 75 3.17 4.53 5.37
CA PHE A 75 2.05 3.98 4.62
C PHE A 75 0.83 4.84 4.86
N ARG A 76 0.26 5.36 3.78
CA ARG A 76 -1.02 6.06 3.79
C ARG A 76 -1.98 5.32 2.90
N VAL A 77 -3.10 4.88 3.46
CA VAL A 77 -4.16 4.24 2.71
C VAL A 77 -5.47 4.97 2.97
N ASP A 78 -6.17 5.29 1.90
CA ASP A 78 -7.51 5.85 1.89
C ASP A 78 -8.43 4.86 1.18
N ALA A 79 -9.50 4.41 1.84
CA ALA A 79 -10.50 3.61 1.17
C ALA A 79 -11.93 3.80 1.69
N GLN A 80 -12.94 3.62 0.85
CA GLN A 80 -14.33 3.61 1.36
C GLN A 80 -14.61 2.32 2.14
N THR A 81 -14.20 1.17 1.59
CA THR A 81 -14.33 -0.14 2.21
C THR A 81 -12.99 -0.86 2.20
N GLY A 82 -12.55 -1.45 3.31
CA GLY A 82 -11.33 -2.25 3.25
C GLY A 82 -11.01 -3.22 4.37
N MET A 83 -10.03 -4.08 4.08
CA MET A 83 -9.40 -4.98 5.04
C MET A 83 -7.89 -4.75 5.05
N PHE A 84 -7.35 -4.46 6.23
CA PHE A 84 -5.98 -4.01 6.40
C PHE A 84 -5.22 -4.89 7.38
N ARG A 85 -4.05 -5.37 6.96
CA ARG A 85 -3.08 -6.06 7.81
C ARG A 85 -1.71 -5.46 7.61
N VAL A 86 -1.06 -5.10 8.72
CA VAL A 86 0.26 -4.49 8.73
C VAL A 86 1.12 -5.20 9.76
N ASP A 87 2.34 -5.56 9.35
CA ASP A 87 3.43 -6.01 10.21
C ASP A 87 4.65 -5.11 9.94
N ALA A 88 5.26 -4.55 10.99
CA ALA A 88 6.48 -3.77 10.84
C ALA A 88 7.37 -3.66 12.08
N GLN A 89 8.69 -3.47 11.89
CA GLN A 89 9.56 -3.10 13.00
C GLN A 89 9.41 -1.62 13.38
N THR A 90 9.48 -0.74 12.38
CA THR A 90 9.30 0.70 12.56
C THR A 90 8.37 1.25 11.49
N GLY A 91 7.38 2.06 11.85
CA GLY A 91 6.61 2.73 10.80
C GLY A 91 5.61 3.78 11.24
N MET A 92 5.18 4.56 10.24
CA MET A 92 4.05 5.47 10.36
C MET A 92 2.95 5.00 9.42
N PHE A 93 1.81 4.72 10.00
CA PHE A 93 0.67 4.14 9.30
C PHE A 93 -0.52 5.05 9.49
N LYS A 94 -1.04 5.58 8.40
CA LYS A 94 -2.30 6.30 8.38
C LYS A 94 -3.28 5.54 7.50
N VAL A 95 -4.35 5.05 8.09
CA VAL A 95 -5.43 4.40 7.36
C VAL A 95 -6.69 5.21 7.59
N ASP A 96 -7.35 5.57 6.50
CA ASP A 96 -8.66 6.21 6.48
C ASP A 96 -9.62 5.23 5.82
N ALA A 97 -10.61 4.72 6.54
CA ALA A 97 -11.67 3.97 5.89
C ALA A 97 -13.03 4.04 6.57
N GLN A 98 -14.07 4.29 5.77
CA GLN A 98 -15.45 4.40 6.25
C GLN A 98 -15.95 3.09 6.85
N THR A 99 -15.62 1.95 6.20
CA THR A 99 -15.99 0.61 6.68
C THR A 99 -14.83 -0.37 6.53
N GLY A 100 -14.66 -1.29 7.49
CA GLY A 100 -13.59 -2.28 7.38
C GLY A 100 -13.08 -2.92 8.66
N MET A 101 -12.08 -3.78 8.47
CA MET A 101 -11.32 -4.46 9.54
C MET A 101 -9.84 -4.09 9.48
N PHE A 102 -9.24 -3.86 10.64
CA PHE A 102 -7.85 -3.41 10.76
C PHE A 102 -7.08 -4.26 11.77
N ARG A 103 -5.86 -4.66 11.40
CA ARG A 103 -4.89 -5.31 12.30
C ARG A 103 -3.51 -4.73 12.04
N VAL A 104 -2.82 -4.36 13.10
CA VAL A 104 -1.46 -3.81 13.05
C VAL A 104 -0.63 -4.49 14.14
N ASP A 105 0.52 -5.01 13.75
CA ASP A 105 1.60 -5.45 14.64
C ASP A 105 2.82 -4.57 14.37
N ALA A 106 3.37 -3.93 15.41
CA ALA A 106 4.55 -3.09 15.26
C ALA A 106 5.41 -3.03 16.53
N GLN A 107 6.74 -3.09 16.39
CA GLN A 107 7.66 -2.91 17.52
C GLN A 107 7.73 -1.44 17.95
N THR A 108 7.84 -0.52 17.00
CA THR A 108 7.83 0.92 17.24
C THR A 108 7.10 1.64 16.12
N GLY A 109 6.41 2.74 16.42
CA GLY A 109 5.75 3.52 15.38
C GLY A 109 4.50 4.23 15.84
N MET A 110 3.85 4.87 14.86
CA MET A 110 2.56 5.51 15.04
C MET A 110 1.53 4.89 14.10
N PHE A 111 0.38 4.56 14.64
CA PHE A 111 -0.78 4.13 13.88
C PHE A 111 -1.92 5.12 14.10
N ILE A 112 -2.40 5.69 13.01
CA ILE A 112 -3.58 6.55 12.97
C ILE A 112 -4.62 5.84 12.14
N LEU A 113 -5.76 5.54 12.76
CA LEU A 113 -6.94 5.03 12.11
C LEU A 113 -8.03 6.10 12.14
N ASN A 114 -8.42 6.55 10.96
CA ASN A 114 -9.60 7.36 10.75
C ASN A 114 -10.72 6.48 10.19
N LYS A 115 -11.96 6.73 10.64
CA LYS A 115 -13.17 6.10 10.15
C LYS A 115 -14.16 7.15 9.69
#